data_AF-A0A2E9QRH5-F1
#
_entry.id   AF-A0A2E9QRH5-F1
#
_cell.length_a   1.000
_cell.length_b   1.000
_cell.length_c   1.000
_cell.angle_alpha   90.00
_cell.angle_beta   90.00
_cell.angle_gamma   90.00
#
_symmetry.space_group_name_H-M   'P 1'
#
loop_
_entity.id
_entity.type
_entity.pdbx_description
1 polymer ?
#
loop_
_entity_poly.entity_id
_entity_poly.type
_entity_poly.pdbx_seq_one_letter_code
_entity_poly.pdbx_strand_id
1 'polypeptide(L)'
;MKKTKLPKEQTLPGEGIVAKKKKKLLSQTKAQVGLPGPPRSVMPKLPLDTQVQFVLLSFQWGQAPLPPDTYEVACETLCREPHEHRILLHPGESWGDNWVWPTGTDVVTEQARKHGFSVLFEAPSPEGSFYFAYDKEKGLLQERCRQTFASSGEAEDAKNRELIQDFFNACQKDGSRTLTVGGVDLGLLICGENNILYNKQSDGNRVSVRHHSGEDIFDDVRVVLNGAHSVMGNWGKLERRFEYLSRDKRFMFYTTNNTKSWWTTSLRVYYDGQRLADGKGIWKDDLFPIKMVKDPQDRFRALVVDVPYRDLCSE
;
A
#
# COMPACT_ATOMS: atom_id res chain seq x y z
N MET A 1 -26.65 65.33 -28.29
CA MET A 1 -26.61 63.90 -28.66
C MET A 1 -27.20 63.07 -27.53
N LYS A 2 -28.40 62.51 -27.72
CA LYS A 2 -29.13 61.71 -26.72
C LYS A 2 -28.56 60.28 -26.73
N LYS A 3 -28.09 59.78 -25.59
CA LYS A 3 -27.59 58.41 -25.43
C LYS A 3 -28.77 57.44 -25.23
N THR A 4 -28.95 56.56 -26.19
CA THR A 4 -29.91 55.46 -26.21
C THR A 4 -29.49 54.37 -25.21
N LYS A 5 -30.42 53.92 -24.35
CA LYS A 5 -30.22 52.79 -23.43
C LYS A 5 -30.52 51.47 -24.17
N LEU A 6 -29.60 50.51 -24.11
CA LEU A 6 -29.83 49.12 -24.52
C LEU A 6 -30.59 48.35 -23.42
N PRO A 7 -31.45 47.36 -23.76
CA PRO A 7 -32.23 46.62 -22.78
C PRO A 7 -31.42 45.52 -22.08
N LYS A 8 -31.80 45.26 -20.82
CA LYS A 8 -31.27 44.23 -19.92
C LYS A 8 -31.66 42.83 -20.39
N GLU A 9 -30.69 41.93 -20.50
CA GLU A 9 -30.92 40.49 -20.60
C GLU A 9 -31.46 39.94 -19.27
N GLN A 10 -32.50 39.12 -19.38
CA GLN A 10 -33.14 38.39 -18.30
C GLN A 10 -32.33 37.12 -18.00
N THR A 11 -31.69 37.07 -16.84
CA THR A 11 -31.18 35.82 -16.24
C THR A 11 -32.33 35.03 -15.63
N LEU A 12 -32.51 33.78 -16.10
CA LEU A 12 -33.42 32.79 -15.51
C LEU A 12 -32.89 32.30 -14.15
N PRO A 13 -33.76 32.06 -13.15
CA PRO A 13 -33.37 31.53 -11.85
C PRO A 13 -33.36 30.00 -11.87
N GLY A 14 -32.34 29.39 -11.29
CA GLY A 14 -32.21 27.93 -11.21
C GLY A 14 -31.06 27.50 -10.32
N GLU A 15 -30.99 28.04 -9.09
CA GLU A 15 -30.09 27.57 -8.04
C GLU A 15 -30.54 26.20 -7.53
N GLY A 16 -29.90 25.14 -8.02
CA GLY A 16 -29.89 23.83 -7.38
C GLY A 16 -28.68 23.73 -6.46
N ILE A 17 -28.87 24.01 -5.17
CA ILE A 17 -27.86 23.80 -4.12
C ILE A 17 -27.57 22.30 -4.04
N VAL A 18 -26.45 21.87 -4.62
CA VAL A 18 -25.92 20.51 -4.40
C VAL A 18 -25.33 20.46 -3.00
N ALA A 19 -26.16 20.06 -2.04
CA ALA A 19 -25.74 19.76 -0.68
C ALA A 19 -24.66 18.67 -0.72
N LYS A 20 -23.42 19.05 -0.41
CA LYS A 20 -22.32 18.12 -0.11
C LYS A 20 -22.70 17.30 1.12
N LYS A 21 -23.37 16.16 0.92
CA LYS A 21 -23.51 15.12 1.94
C LYS A 21 -22.10 14.59 2.25
N LYS A 22 -21.50 15.07 3.33
CA LYS A 22 -20.41 14.35 4.01
C LYS A 22 -20.96 12.98 4.41
N LYS A 23 -20.67 11.94 3.61
CA LYS A 23 -20.86 10.54 4.00
C LYS A 23 -19.98 10.32 5.23
N LYS A 24 -20.62 10.26 6.40
CA LYS A 24 -20.01 9.91 7.67
C LYS A 24 -19.64 8.43 7.54
N LEU A 25 -18.34 8.13 7.43
CA LEU A 25 -17.86 6.76 7.60
C LEU A 25 -18.33 6.33 9.00
N LEU A 26 -19.26 5.40 9.06
CA LEU A 26 -19.70 4.82 10.32
C LEU A 26 -18.53 4.05 10.89
N SER A 27 -17.86 4.62 11.88
CA SER A 27 -16.90 3.93 12.74
C SER A 27 -17.68 2.89 13.56
N GLN A 28 -17.98 1.75 12.96
CA GLN A 28 -18.52 0.58 13.64
C GLN A 28 -17.48 -0.52 13.58
N THR A 29 -16.62 -0.56 14.57
CA THR A 29 -15.92 -1.80 14.91
C THR A 29 -15.76 -1.83 16.43
N LYS A 30 -16.61 -2.61 17.09
CA LYS A 30 -16.18 -3.25 18.34
C LYS A 30 -14.99 -4.13 17.93
N ALA A 31 -13.79 -3.77 18.38
CA ALA A 31 -12.63 -4.62 18.25
C ALA A 31 -12.98 -5.98 18.86
N GLN A 32 -12.86 -7.05 18.07
CA GLN A 32 -12.86 -8.40 18.63
C GLN A 32 -11.60 -8.48 19.48
N VAL A 33 -11.81 -8.68 20.77
CA VAL A 33 -10.77 -8.92 21.77
C VAL A 33 -9.89 -10.07 21.27
N GLY A 34 -8.57 -9.83 21.26
CA GLY A 34 -7.55 -10.68 20.66
C GLY A 34 -7.53 -12.09 21.24
N LEU A 35 -8.13 -13.03 20.52
CA LEU A 35 -7.67 -14.41 20.58
C LEU A 35 -6.29 -14.45 19.90
N PRO A 36 -5.35 -15.25 20.42
CA PRO A 36 -4.10 -15.49 19.70
C PRO A 36 -4.44 -15.94 18.29
N GLY A 37 -3.91 -15.22 17.30
CA GLY A 37 -4.08 -15.58 15.90
C GLY A 37 -3.62 -17.02 15.65
N PRO A 38 -4.08 -17.65 14.56
CA PRO A 38 -3.56 -18.96 14.19
C PRO A 38 -2.03 -18.91 14.13
N PRO A 39 -1.33 -19.99 14.54
CA PRO A 39 0.12 -20.05 14.46
C PRO A 39 0.56 -19.75 13.02
N ARG A 40 1.57 -18.89 12.87
CA ARG A 40 2.08 -18.48 11.56
C ARG A 40 2.48 -19.69 10.73
N SER A 41 2.12 -19.66 9.45
CA SER A 41 2.66 -20.58 8.45
C SER A 41 4.19 -20.49 8.41
N VAL A 42 4.88 -21.49 8.95
CA VAL A 42 6.34 -21.58 8.84
C VAL A 42 6.69 -21.87 7.38
N MET A 43 7.31 -20.92 6.71
CA MET A 43 7.82 -21.09 5.35
C MET A 43 9.28 -21.50 5.40
N PRO A 44 9.74 -22.42 4.52
CA PRO A 44 11.15 -22.72 4.42
C PRO A 44 11.90 -21.43 4.04
N LYS A 45 13.02 -21.17 4.72
CA LYS A 45 13.91 -20.07 4.35
C LYS A 45 14.50 -20.35 2.97
N LEU A 46 14.68 -19.30 2.18
CA LEU A 46 15.35 -19.40 0.89
C LEU A 46 16.87 -19.52 1.08
N PRO A 47 17.61 -20.06 0.09
CA PRO A 47 19.06 -19.93 0.04
C PRO A 47 19.51 -18.46 0.10
N LEU A 48 20.64 -18.17 0.76
CA LEU A 48 21.13 -16.79 0.95
C LEU A 48 21.58 -16.10 -0.34
N ASP A 49 21.95 -16.88 -1.36
CA ASP A 49 22.34 -16.44 -2.69
C ASP A 49 21.15 -16.19 -3.64
N THR A 50 19.94 -16.60 -3.24
CA THR A 50 18.71 -16.34 -3.98
C THR A 50 18.50 -14.84 -4.20
N GLN A 51 18.13 -14.44 -5.41
CA GLN A 51 17.58 -13.12 -5.70
C GLN A 51 16.06 -13.16 -5.53
N VAL A 52 15.50 -12.14 -4.89
CA VAL A 52 14.06 -11.93 -4.75
C VAL A 52 13.66 -10.67 -5.49
N GLN A 53 12.69 -10.80 -6.40
CA GLN A 53 12.17 -9.68 -7.16
C GLN A 53 10.86 -9.19 -6.55
N PHE A 54 10.87 -7.98 -6.02
CA PHE A 54 9.66 -7.28 -5.59
C PHE A 54 9.08 -6.49 -6.76
N VAL A 55 7.77 -6.62 -6.96
CA VAL A 55 7.04 -5.91 -8.02
C VAL A 55 5.92 -5.10 -7.39
N LEU A 56 6.15 -3.80 -7.21
CA LEU A 56 5.15 -2.87 -6.68
C LEU A 56 4.25 -2.42 -7.84
N LEU A 57 2.99 -2.82 -7.82
CA LEU A 57 2.04 -2.57 -8.89
C LEU A 57 1.11 -1.41 -8.54
N SER A 58 0.77 -0.57 -9.51
CA SER A 58 -0.23 0.50 -9.38
C SER A 58 -1.07 0.57 -10.65
N PHE A 59 -2.38 0.66 -10.47
CA PHE A 59 -3.32 0.79 -11.60
C PHE A 59 -3.80 2.22 -11.74
N GLN A 60 -4.14 2.61 -12.97
CA GLN A 60 -4.80 3.87 -13.24
C GLN A 60 -6.27 3.79 -12.78
N TRP A 61 -6.64 4.65 -11.84
CA TRP A 61 -7.96 4.70 -11.22
C TRP A 61 -8.71 5.98 -11.61
N GLY A 62 -10.02 5.87 -11.82
CA GLY A 62 -10.92 7.03 -11.79
C GLY A 62 -11.00 7.88 -13.06
N GLN A 63 -10.39 7.45 -14.16
CA GLN A 63 -10.58 8.09 -15.47
C GLN A 63 -11.55 7.31 -16.37
N ALA A 64 -11.48 5.98 -16.39
CA ALA A 64 -12.40 5.08 -17.08
C ALA A 64 -12.36 3.70 -16.40
N PRO A 65 -13.39 2.84 -16.56
CA PRO A 65 -13.30 1.39 -16.33
C PRO A 65 -12.01 0.80 -16.88
N LEU A 66 -11.20 0.17 -16.03
CA LEU A 66 -10.08 -0.63 -16.50
C LEU A 66 -10.70 -1.84 -17.20
N PRO A 67 -10.19 -2.18 -18.39
CA PRO A 67 -10.53 -3.42 -19.04
C PRO A 67 -10.36 -4.62 -18.08
N PRO A 68 -11.27 -5.61 -18.07
CA PRO A 68 -11.17 -6.77 -17.18
C PRO A 68 -9.86 -7.56 -17.31
N ASP A 69 -9.23 -7.52 -18.48
CA ASP A 69 -7.94 -8.15 -18.79
C ASP A 69 -6.73 -7.34 -18.28
N THR A 70 -6.92 -6.15 -17.72
CA THR A 70 -5.81 -5.28 -17.29
C THR A 70 -4.84 -6.00 -16.35
N TYR A 71 -5.38 -6.80 -15.42
CA TYR A 71 -4.55 -7.53 -14.48
C TYR A 71 -3.75 -8.64 -15.16
N GLU A 72 -4.36 -9.37 -16.09
CA GLU A 72 -3.68 -10.37 -16.90
C GLU A 72 -2.56 -9.75 -17.73
N VAL A 73 -2.84 -8.65 -18.45
CA VAL A 73 -1.80 -7.97 -19.24
C VAL A 73 -0.67 -7.43 -18.38
N ALA A 74 -0.97 -6.97 -17.15
CA ALA A 74 0.05 -6.59 -16.20
C ALA A 74 0.94 -7.77 -15.82
N CYS A 75 0.35 -8.90 -15.44
CA CYS A 75 1.09 -10.12 -15.08
C CYS A 75 1.94 -10.62 -16.25
N GLU A 76 1.38 -10.69 -17.46
CA GLU A 76 2.09 -11.11 -18.67
C GLU A 76 3.27 -10.20 -18.97
N THR A 77 3.10 -8.89 -18.83
CA THR A 77 4.17 -7.90 -19.06
C THR A 77 5.28 -8.01 -18.02
N LEU A 78 4.92 -8.15 -16.74
CA LEU A 78 5.86 -8.21 -15.62
C LEU A 78 6.59 -9.55 -15.55
N CYS A 79 5.99 -10.62 -16.07
CA CYS A 79 6.52 -11.97 -16.01
C CYS A 79 7.15 -12.46 -17.32
N ARG A 80 7.36 -11.57 -18.32
CA ARG A 80 8.06 -11.95 -19.57
C ARG A 80 9.47 -12.45 -19.33
N GLU A 81 10.17 -11.82 -18.40
CA GLU A 81 11.49 -12.28 -17.98
C GLU A 81 11.32 -13.29 -16.84
N PRO A 82 11.91 -14.49 -16.96
CA PRO A 82 11.86 -15.48 -15.90
C PRO A 82 12.60 -14.95 -14.67
N HIS A 83 11.99 -15.11 -13.50
CA HIS A 83 12.60 -14.82 -12.21
C HIS A 83 12.12 -15.86 -11.21
N GLU A 84 13.05 -16.52 -10.53
CA GLU A 84 12.75 -17.70 -9.72
C GLU A 84 11.86 -17.36 -8.52
N HIS A 85 12.16 -16.25 -7.84
CA HIS A 85 11.43 -15.79 -6.66
C HIS A 85 10.88 -14.39 -6.89
N ARG A 86 9.60 -14.30 -7.25
CA ARG A 86 8.92 -13.03 -7.50
C ARG A 86 7.79 -12.83 -6.50
N ILE A 87 7.73 -11.64 -5.91
CA ILE A 87 6.68 -11.22 -4.98
C ILE A 87 6.00 -9.96 -5.53
N LEU A 88 4.73 -10.07 -5.92
CA LEU A 88 3.92 -8.92 -6.32
C LEU A 88 3.31 -8.25 -5.08
N LEU A 89 3.40 -6.92 -5.03
CA LEU A 89 2.85 -6.09 -3.96
C LEU A 89 1.80 -5.16 -4.56
N HIS A 90 0.54 -5.42 -4.22
CA HIS A 90 -0.58 -4.66 -4.74
C HIS A 90 -0.90 -3.42 -3.91
N PRO A 91 -1.54 -2.42 -4.53
CA PRO A 91 -2.14 -1.31 -3.81
C PRO A 91 -3.38 -1.79 -3.06
N GLY A 92 -3.87 -0.94 -2.17
CA GLY A 92 -5.14 -1.21 -1.51
C GLY A 92 -6.32 -1.12 -2.47
N GLU A 93 -7.35 -1.92 -2.22
CA GLU A 93 -8.62 -1.88 -2.93
C GLU A 93 -9.29 -0.53 -2.72
N SER A 94 -9.50 0.24 -3.79
CA SER A 94 -10.32 1.45 -3.66
C SER A 94 -11.80 1.08 -3.83
N TRP A 95 -12.67 1.76 -3.08
CA TRP A 95 -14.10 1.52 -3.14
C TRP A 95 -14.78 2.55 -4.05
N GLY A 96 -15.62 2.10 -4.97
CA GLY A 96 -16.47 2.96 -5.79
C GLY A 96 -17.67 2.19 -6.34
N ASP A 97 -18.86 2.78 -6.25
CA ASP A 97 -20.15 2.15 -6.54
C ASP A 97 -20.32 1.63 -8.00
N ASN A 98 -19.36 1.90 -8.90
CA ASN A 98 -19.49 1.68 -10.35
C ASN A 98 -18.35 0.85 -10.97
N TRP A 99 -17.61 0.07 -10.18
CA TRP A 99 -16.36 -0.49 -10.69
C TRP A 99 -15.98 -1.86 -10.15
N VAL A 100 -15.57 -2.75 -11.06
CA VAL A 100 -15.05 -4.09 -10.79
C VAL A 100 -13.55 -3.96 -10.57
N TRP A 101 -13.12 -3.89 -9.32
CA TRP A 101 -11.71 -3.97 -8.95
C TRP A 101 -11.11 -5.21 -9.64
N PRO A 102 -10.09 -5.08 -10.52
CA PRO A 102 -9.66 -6.16 -11.41
C PRO A 102 -8.81 -7.21 -10.67
N THR A 103 -8.76 -7.16 -9.34
CA THR A 103 -7.90 -8.00 -8.50
C THR A 103 -8.71 -8.69 -7.41
N GLY A 104 -9.89 -9.23 -7.75
CA GLY A 104 -10.57 -10.19 -6.89
C GLY A 104 -9.67 -11.40 -6.59
N THR A 105 -9.88 -12.05 -5.45
CA THR A 105 -9.03 -13.16 -4.98
C THR A 105 -8.83 -14.24 -6.04
N ASP A 106 -9.90 -14.65 -6.72
CA ASP A 106 -9.81 -15.71 -7.76
C ASP A 106 -8.92 -15.28 -8.93
N VAL A 107 -9.11 -14.05 -9.42
CA VAL A 107 -8.32 -13.48 -10.53
C VAL A 107 -6.84 -13.39 -10.15
N VAL A 108 -6.54 -12.88 -8.95
CA VAL A 108 -5.16 -12.72 -8.49
C VAL A 108 -4.47 -14.06 -8.33
N THR A 109 -5.12 -15.01 -7.66
CA THR A 109 -4.53 -16.33 -7.40
C THR A 109 -4.42 -17.18 -8.67
N GLU A 110 -5.33 -17.02 -9.64
CA GLU A 110 -5.21 -17.63 -10.97
C GLU A 110 -3.96 -17.16 -11.70
N GLN A 111 -3.76 -15.84 -11.81
CA GLN A 111 -2.58 -15.29 -12.49
C GLN A 111 -1.28 -15.64 -11.73
N ALA A 112 -1.31 -15.62 -10.40
CA ALA A 112 -0.18 -16.03 -9.57
C ALA A 112 0.23 -17.47 -9.84
N ARG A 113 -0.74 -18.38 -9.96
CA ARG A 113 -0.50 -19.78 -10.35
C ARG A 113 0.00 -19.90 -11.79
N LYS A 114 -0.62 -19.19 -12.74
CA LYS A 114 -0.25 -19.19 -14.17
C LYS A 114 1.19 -18.75 -14.39
N HIS A 115 1.65 -17.76 -13.63
CA HIS A 115 2.96 -17.11 -13.83
C HIS A 115 4.00 -17.45 -12.75
N GLY A 116 3.65 -18.28 -11.76
CA GLY A 116 4.60 -18.80 -10.76
C GLY A 116 5.15 -17.77 -9.77
N PHE A 117 4.32 -16.84 -9.28
CA PHE A 117 4.71 -15.81 -8.32
C PHE A 117 3.92 -15.87 -7.01
N SER A 118 4.50 -15.34 -5.93
CA SER A 118 3.78 -15.06 -4.68
C SER A 118 3.27 -13.61 -4.70
N VAL A 119 2.20 -13.31 -3.97
CA VAL A 119 1.56 -11.98 -4.02
C VAL A 119 0.91 -11.60 -2.69
N LEU A 120 1.03 -10.32 -2.34
CA LEU A 120 0.33 -9.67 -1.22
C LEU A 120 -0.63 -8.64 -1.79
N PHE A 121 -1.93 -8.81 -1.54
CA PHE A 121 -2.98 -8.03 -2.18
C PHE A 121 -4.21 -7.82 -1.34
N GLU A 122 -4.90 -6.70 -1.55
CA GLU A 122 -6.20 -6.45 -0.93
C GLU A 122 -7.35 -6.85 -1.85
N ALA A 123 -8.31 -7.55 -1.29
CA ALA A 123 -9.52 -7.98 -1.99
C ALA A 123 -10.74 -7.92 -1.06
N PRO A 124 -11.96 -7.83 -1.62
CA PRO A 124 -13.18 -7.84 -0.84
C PRO A 124 -13.51 -9.25 -0.37
N SER A 125 -14.14 -9.35 0.79
CA SER A 125 -14.72 -10.57 1.33
C SER A 125 -16.09 -10.27 1.97
N PRO A 126 -16.90 -11.29 2.29
CA PRO A 126 -18.19 -11.08 2.97
C PRO A 126 -18.10 -10.29 4.29
N GLU A 127 -16.93 -10.26 4.93
CA GLU A 127 -16.67 -9.60 6.21
C GLU A 127 -16.02 -8.22 6.08
N GLY A 128 -15.80 -7.75 4.84
CA GLY A 128 -15.05 -6.54 4.50
C GLY A 128 -13.81 -6.84 3.65
N SER A 129 -12.98 -5.84 3.40
CA SER A 129 -11.73 -6.00 2.65
C SER A 129 -10.57 -6.33 3.56
N PHE A 130 -9.72 -7.23 3.06
CA PHE A 130 -8.53 -7.70 3.75
C PHE A 130 -7.37 -7.77 2.78
N TYR A 131 -6.17 -7.52 3.29
CA TYR A 131 -4.96 -7.99 2.65
C TYR A 131 -4.84 -9.49 2.86
N PHE A 132 -4.68 -10.21 1.76
CA PHE A 132 -4.40 -11.61 1.65
C PHE A 132 -2.99 -11.83 1.14
N ALA A 133 -2.37 -12.91 1.58
CA ALA A 133 -1.14 -13.43 1.00
C ALA A 133 -1.45 -14.70 0.20
N TYR A 134 -0.90 -14.79 -1.00
CA TYR A 134 -0.84 -16.02 -1.78
C TYR A 134 0.61 -16.39 -1.97
N ASP A 135 0.95 -17.64 -1.67
CA ASP A 135 2.25 -18.20 -1.93
C ASP A 135 2.20 -19.18 -3.10
N LYS A 136 3.18 -19.12 -4.00
CA LYS A 136 3.20 -19.98 -5.19
C LYS A 136 3.23 -21.48 -4.87
N GLU A 137 3.81 -21.87 -3.73
CA GLU A 137 3.92 -23.29 -3.33
C GLU A 137 2.75 -23.73 -2.43
N LYS A 138 2.25 -22.82 -1.59
CA LYS A 138 1.21 -23.16 -0.58
C LYS A 138 -0.21 -22.73 -0.95
N GLY A 139 -0.36 -21.88 -1.97
CA GLY A 139 -1.64 -21.28 -2.34
C GLY A 139 -2.02 -20.10 -1.43
N LEU A 140 -3.32 -19.86 -1.30
CA LEU A 140 -3.86 -18.76 -0.49
C LEU A 140 -3.65 -19.06 1.01
N LEU A 141 -2.99 -18.13 1.71
CA LEU A 141 -2.72 -18.26 3.14
C LEU A 141 -3.96 -17.85 3.96
N GLN A 142 -4.05 -18.39 5.18
CA GLN A 142 -5.19 -18.13 6.07
C GLN A 142 -5.08 -16.77 6.77
N GLU A 143 -3.86 -16.33 7.01
CA GLU A 143 -3.56 -15.03 7.60
C GLU A 143 -4.03 -13.91 6.69
N ARG A 144 -4.83 -12.98 7.25
CA ARG A 144 -5.34 -11.82 6.55
C ARG A 144 -5.42 -10.61 7.47
N CYS A 145 -5.14 -9.43 6.94
CA CYS A 145 -5.08 -8.19 7.70
C CYS A 145 -6.14 -7.21 7.21
N ARG A 146 -6.89 -6.58 8.11
CA ARG A 146 -7.80 -5.47 7.79
C ARG A 146 -7.25 -4.16 8.35
N GLN A 147 -7.66 -3.04 7.78
CA GLN A 147 -7.29 -1.74 8.34
C GLN A 147 -7.83 -1.55 9.77
N THR A 148 -7.00 -1.10 10.71
CA THR A 148 -7.35 -0.83 12.12
C THR A 148 -7.85 0.60 12.33
N PHE A 149 -7.18 1.60 11.72
CA PHE A 149 -7.57 3.01 11.76
C PHE A 149 -7.05 3.74 10.51
N ALA A 150 -7.58 4.93 10.22
CA ALA A 150 -7.28 5.67 8.98
C ALA A 150 -6.63 7.03 9.20
N SER A 151 -6.87 7.67 10.33
CA SER A 151 -6.48 9.07 10.52
C SER A 151 -5.59 9.27 11.74
N SER A 152 -4.79 10.35 11.70
CA SER A 152 -4.04 10.81 12.88
C SER A 152 -4.96 11.18 14.04
N GLY A 153 -6.16 11.68 13.76
CA GLY A 153 -7.15 12.00 14.79
C GLY A 153 -7.63 10.76 15.53
N GLU A 154 -7.90 9.67 14.80
CA GLU A 154 -8.22 8.38 15.43
C GLU A 154 -7.05 7.84 16.25
N ALA A 155 -5.82 7.98 15.77
CA ALA A 155 -4.63 7.53 16.50
C ALA A 155 -4.29 8.40 17.74
N GLU A 156 -4.79 9.64 17.79
CA GLU A 156 -4.61 10.56 18.91
C GLU A 156 -5.74 10.51 19.94
N ASP A 157 -6.94 10.06 19.55
CA ASP A 157 -8.09 10.03 20.45
C ASP A 157 -7.80 9.13 21.66
N ALA A 158 -7.95 9.70 22.86
CA ALA A 158 -7.75 8.99 24.12
C ALA A 158 -8.63 7.73 24.23
N LYS A 159 -9.81 7.72 23.58
CA LYS A 159 -10.72 6.57 23.54
C LYS A 159 -10.16 5.39 22.72
N ASN A 160 -9.20 5.64 21.83
CA ASN A 160 -8.58 4.64 20.99
C ASN A 160 -7.20 4.22 21.50
N ARG A 161 -6.79 4.62 22.70
CA ARG A 161 -5.45 4.31 23.22
C ARG A 161 -5.15 2.81 23.25
N GLU A 162 -6.13 2.00 23.65
CA GLU A 162 -6.02 0.53 23.64
C GLU A 162 -5.90 -0.01 22.20
N LEU A 163 -6.72 0.49 21.27
CA LEU A 163 -6.64 0.12 19.84
C LEU A 163 -5.24 0.40 19.25
N ILE A 164 -4.63 1.52 19.63
CA ILE A 164 -3.29 1.91 19.17
C ILE A 164 -2.21 1.07 19.82
N GLN A 165 -2.36 0.72 21.11
CA GLN A 165 -1.47 -0.21 21.80
C GLN A 165 -1.53 -1.60 21.16
N ASP A 166 -2.72 -2.12 20.87
CA ASP A 166 -2.92 -3.40 20.21
C ASP A 166 -2.31 -3.42 18.82
N PHE A 167 -2.47 -2.32 18.08
CA PHE A 167 -1.84 -2.17 16.77
C PHE A 167 -0.32 -2.12 16.85
N PHE A 168 0.23 -1.39 17.83
CA PHE A 168 1.66 -1.37 18.08
C PHE A 168 2.20 -2.77 18.36
N ASN A 169 1.55 -3.51 19.28
CA ASN A 169 1.89 -4.90 19.60
C ASN A 169 1.80 -5.81 18.36
N ALA A 170 0.81 -5.59 17.50
CA ALA A 170 0.67 -6.32 16.25
C ALA A 170 1.80 -6.05 15.24
N CYS A 171 2.48 -4.90 15.34
CA CYS A 171 3.66 -4.55 14.52
C CYS A 171 5.00 -5.03 15.09
N GLN A 172 5.00 -5.56 16.32
CA GLN A 172 6.21 -6.12 16.92
C GLN A 172 6.57 -7.47 16.29
N LYS A 173 7.74 -7.99 16.67
CA LYS A 173 8.20 -9.34 16.28
C LYS A 173 7.08 -10.35 16.50
N ASP A 174 6.88 -11.24 15.53
CA ASP A 174 5.84 -12.27 15.55
C ASP A 174 4.38 -11.76 15.61
N GLY A 175 4.16 -10.44 15.59
CA GLY A 175 2.85 -9.80 15.60
C GLY A 175 2.06 -9.96 14.29
N SER A 176 0.73 -9.79 14.34
CA SER A 176 -0.15 -10.07 13.19
C SER A 176 0.02 -9.12 11.98
N ARG A 177 0.88 -8.11 12.07
CA ARG A 177 1.23 -7.21 10.95
C ARG A 177 2.50 -7.60 10.21
N THR A 178 3.15 -8.70 10.57
CA THR A 178 4.20 -9.28 9.73
C THR A 178 3.67 -10.55 9.07
N LEU A 179 3.68 -10.57 7.74
CA LEU A 179 3.21 -11.67 6.91
C LEU A 179 4.39 -12.27 6.15
N THR A 180 4.48 -13.60 6.10
CA THR A 180 5.49 -14.28 5.29
C THR A 180 4.93 -14.57 3.90
N VAL A 181 5.56 -14.02 2.86
CA VAL A 181 5.13 -14.18 1.45
C VAL A 181 6.36 -14.56 0.61
N GLY A 182 6.28 -15.66 -0.16
CA GLY A 182 7.42 -16.10 -0.98
C GLY A 182 8.71 -16.40 -0.20
N GLY A 183 8.60 -16.76 1.08
CA GLY A 183 9.73 -17.02 1.99
C GLY A 183 10.35 -15.78 2.64
N VAL A 184 9.75 -14.60 2.43
CA VAL A 184 10.20 -13.32 3.01
C VAL A 184 9.18 -12.82 4.02
N ASP A 185 9.63 -12.28 5.16
CA ASP A 185 8.78 -11.59 6.12
C ASP A 185 8.58 -10.12 5.71
N LEU A 186 7.32 -9.68 5.63
CA LEU A 186 6.93 -8.32 5.29
C LEU A 186 6.07 -7.70 6.38
N GLY A 187 6.46 -6.52 6.85
CA GLY A 187 5.66 -5.67 7.72
C GLY A 187 4.59 -4.96 6.89
N LEU A 188 3.35 -4.94 7.34
CA LEU A 188 2.22 -4.39 6.59
C LEU A 188 1.55 -3.24 7.35
N LEU A 189 1.50 -2.07 6.71
CA LEU A 189 0.65 -0.95 7.09
C LEU A 189 -0.40 -0.73 6.00
N ILE A 190 -1.67 -0.72 6.36
CA ILE A 190 -2.77 -0.53 5.42
C ILE A 190 -3.21 0.93 5.45
N CYS A 191 -3.01 1.62 4.33
CA CYS A 191 -3.48 2.97 4.08
C CYS A 191 -3.03 3.94 5.20
N GLY A 192 -3.98 4.45 5.98
CA GLY A 192 -3.77 5.41 7.06
C GLY A 192 -3.13 4.88 8.33
N GLU A 193 -2.87 3.56 8.43
CA GLU A 193 -2.21 2.95 9.59
C GLU A 193 -0.81 3.49 9.85
N ASN A 194 -0.14 4.05 8.84
CA ASN A 194 1.13 4.77 9.06
C ASN A 194 1.01 6.00 9.98
N ASN A 195 -0.21 6.42 10.36
CA ASN A 195 -0.44 7.40 11.41
C ASN A 195 -0.15 6.88 12.84
N ILE A 196 0.20 5.58 12.99
CA ILE A 196 0.94 5.10 14.17
C ILE A 196 2.24 5.87 14.36
N LEU A 197 2.81 6.39 13.27
CA LEU A 197 3.95 7.28 13.29
C LEU A 197 3.49 8.73 13.39
N TYR A 198 4.12 9.46 14.30
CA TYR A 198 3.89 10.89 14.51
C TYR A 198 5.10 11.69 14.04
N ASN A 199 4.86 12.81 13.34
CA ASN A 199 5.89 13.76 12.97
C ASN A 199 5.88 14.91 13.97
N LYS A 200 6.95 15.03 14.76
CA LYS A 200 7.17 16.15 15.67
C LYS A 200 7.61 17.38 14.87
N GLN A 201 6.63 18.20 14.48
CA GLN A 201 6.85 19.34 13.59
C GLN A 201 7.81 20.38 14.18
N SER A 202 7.77 20.57 15.50
CA SER A 202 8.68 21.46 16.24
C SER A 202 10.13 20.99 16.26
N ASP A 203 10.41 19.76 15.82
CA ASP A 203 11.72 19.12 15.81
C ASP A 203 12.07 18.67 14.38
N GLY A 204 11.94 19.57 13.40
CA GLY A 204 12.29 19.29 12.01
C GLY A 204 11.45 18.19 11.33
N ASN A 205 10.25 17.89 11.84
CA ASN A 205 9.43 16.73 11.47
C ASN A 205 10.05 15.37 11.81
N ARG A 206 10.88 15.29 12.87
CA ARG A 206 11.36 14.02 13.42
C ARG A 206 10.20 13.05 13.64
N VAL A 207 10.39 11.81 13.21
CA VAL A 207 9.36 10.76 13.32
C VAL A 207 9.60 9.92 14.56
N SER A 208 8.52 9.57 15.26
CA SER A 208 8.50 8.63 16.37
C SER A 208 7.23 7.79 16.35
N VAL A 209 7.25 6.63 17.00
CA VAL A 209 6.04 5.85 17.24
C VAL A 209 5.16 6.58 18.26
N ARG A 210 3.88 6.75 17.92
CA ARG A 210 2.91 7.45 18.75
C ARG A 210 2.67 6.66 20.02
N HIS A 211 2.69 7.35 21.17
CA HIS A 211 2.56 6.78 22.52
C HIS A 211 3.70 5.84 22.96
N HIS A 212 4.69 5.58 22.09
CA HIS A 212 5.83 4.68 22.31
C HIS A 212 7.13 5.37 21.90
N SER A 213 7.46 6.47 22.58
CA SER A 213 8.64 7.26 22.21
C SER A 213 9.94 6.49 22.48
N GLY A 214 10.73 6.27 21.44
CA GLY A 214 12.00 5.54 21.52
C GLY A 214 11.90 4.08 21.09
N GLU A 215 10.68 3.56 20.91
CA GLU A 215 10.45 2.24 20.33
C GLU A 215 10.36 2.33 18.80
N ASP A 216 10.46 1.18 18.15
CA ASP A 216 10.28 1.01 16.71
C ASP A 216 9.16 -0.01 16.43
N ILE A 217 8.71 -0.02 15.18
CA ILE A 217 7.81 -1.03 14.64
C ILE A 217 8.57 -1.80 13.56
N PHE A 218 8.30 -3.11 13.48
CA PHE A 218 8.91 -4.00 12.51
C PHE A 218 10.45 -4.14 12.66
N ASP A 219 10.98 -4.08 13.88
CA ASP A 219 12.42 -4.07 14.18
C ASP A 219 13.21 -5.16 13.46
N ASP A 220 12.69 -6.39 13.46
CA ASP A 220 13.34 -7.57 12.87
C ASP A 220 12.98 -7.83 11.40
N VAL A 221 12.23 -6.93 10.78
CA VAL A 221 11.71 -7.09 9.42
C VAL A 221 12.50 -6.20 8.47
N ARG A 222 12.95 -6.76 7.34
CA ARG A 222 13.73 -6.03 6.32
C ARG A 222 12.90 -5.41 5.22
N VAL A 223 11.60 -5.72 5.14
CA VAL A 223 10.68 -5.18 4.12
C VAL A 223 9.39 -4.71 4.78
N VAL A 224 9.03 -3.44 4.59
CA VAL A 224 7.73 -2.91 4.99
C VAL A 224 6.97 -2.48 3.75
N LEU A 225 5.70 -2.85 3.69
CA LEU A 225 4.74 -2.38 2.70
C LEU A 225 3.74 -1.43 3.37
N ASN A 226 3.55 -0.26 2.79
CA ASN A 226 2.34 0.54 2.99
C ASN A 226 1.52 0.60 1.71
N GLY A 227 0.57 -0.34 1.59
CA GLY A 227 -0.41 -0.35 0.51
C GLY A 227 -1.61 0.52 0.87
N ALA A 228 -2.03 1.42 -0.02
CA ALA A 228 -3.07 2.41 0.27
C ALA A 228 -4.20 2.38 -0.77
N HIS A 229 -5.44 2.59 -0.28
CA HIS A 229 -6.65 2.64 -1.11
C HIS A 229 -6.73 3.90 -1.97
N SER A 230 -6.06 4.98 -1.57
CA SER A 230 -6.08 6.24 -2.32
C SER A 230 -4.78 6.99 -2.12
N VAL A 231 -4.51 7.91 -3.05
CA VAL A 231 -3.38 8.84 -2.95
C VAL A 231 -3.45 9.57 -1.61
N MET A 232 -2.44 9.33 -0.78
CA MET A 232 -2.37 9.93 0.54
C MET A 232 -2.03 11.43 0.47
N GLY A 233 -2.54 12.18 1.43
CA GLY A 233 -2.28 13.62 1.57
C GLY A 233 -1.00 13.93 2.36
N ASN A 234 -0.53 15.18 2.27
CA ASN A 234 0.62 15.70 3.01
C ASN A 234 1.92 14.89 2.82
N TRP A 235 2.39 14.84 1.57
CA TRP A 235 3.60 14.12 1.18
C TRP A 235 4.84 14.47 2.00
N GLY A 236 5.02 15.73 2.42
CA GLY A 236 6.17 16.10 3.26
C GLY A 236 6.21 15.35 4.60
N LYS A 237 5.06 15.04 5.20
CA LYS A 237 5.00 14.21 6.42
C LYS A 237 5.20 12.73 6.12
N LEU A 238 4.59 12.24 5.04
CA LEU A 238 4.70 10.84 4.62
C LEU A 238 6.12 10.46 4.22
N GLU A 239 6.83 11.34 3.50
CA GLU A 239 8.22 11.12 3.11
C GLU A 239 9.08 10.87 4.34
N ARG A 240 8.96 11.70 5.38
CA ARG A 240 9.68 11.47 6.64
C ARG A 240 9.33 10.15 7.32
N ARG A 241 8.08 9.69 7.22
CA ARG A 241 7.65 8.40 7.75
C ARG A 241 8.25 7.24 6.95
N PHE A 242 8.33 7.35 5.63
CA PHE A 242 8.93 6.33 4.78
C PHE A 242 10.46 6.28 4.92
N GLU A 243 11.11 7.43 5.10
CA GLU A 243 12.51 7.51 5.50
C GLU A 243 12.73 6.82 6.85
N TYR A 244 11.89 7.09 7.85
CA TYR A 244 11.93 6.41 9.15
C TYR A 244 11.74 4.90 9.02
N LEU A 245 10.73 4.45 8.26
CA LEU A 245 10.42 3.03 8.08
C LEU A 245 11.47 2.27 7.27
N SER A 246 12.33 2.96 6.51
CA SER A 246 13.39 2.33 5.71
C SER A 246 14.76 2.40 6.36
N ARG A 247 14.91 2.96 7.56
CA ARG A 247 16.23 3.04 8.23
C ARG A 247 16.81 1.66 8.51
N ASP A 248 18.07 1.63 8.91
CA ASP A 248 18.78 0.42 9.34
C ASP A 248 18.74 -0.65 8.24
N LYS A 249 18.99 -0.23 6.99
CA LYS A 249 19.00 -1.10 5.79
C LYS A 249 17.66 -1.82 5.53
N ARG A 250 16.53 -1.20 5.88
CA ARG A 250 15.19 -1.73 5.61
C ARG A 250 14.65 -1.19 4.29
N PHE A 251 13.95 -2.03 3.51
CA PHE A 251 13.13 -1.56 2.41
C PHE A 251 11.79 -1.05 2.92
N MET A 252 11.39 0.12 2.42
CA MET A 252 10.03 0.62 2.57
C MET A 252 9.39 0.80 1.19
N PHE A 253 8.33 0.05 0.95
CA PHE A 253 7.55 0.04 -0.26
C PHE A 253 6.22 0.75 -0.03
N TYR A 254 5.86 1.63 -0.95
CA TYR A 254 4.55 2.26 -0.97
C TYR A 254 3.90 2.05 -2.32
N THR A 255 2.65 1.60 -2.29
CA THR A 255 1.83 1.53 -3.50
C THR A 255 0.38 1.95 -3.24
N THR A 256 -0.19 2.68 -4.19
CA THR A 256 -1.61 3.01 -4.26
C THR A 256 -2.06 3.10 -5.71
N ASN A 257 -3.36 3.06 -5.95
CA ASN A 257 -3.90 3.31 -7.27
C ASN A 257 -3.78 4.78 -7.65
N ASN A 258 -3.41 5.00 -8.91
CA ASN A 258 -3.22 6.32 -9.45
C ASN A 258 -4.57 6.96 -9.82
N THR A 259 -5.15 7.76 -8.92
CA THR A 259 -6.42 8.45 -9.16
C THR A 259 -6.29 9.78 -9.93
N LYS A 260 -5.05 10.21 -10.21
CA LYS A 260 -4.72 11.48 -10.87
C LYS A 260 -3.81 11.18 -12.07
N SER A 261 -3.64 12.08 -13.01
CA SER A 261 -2.74 11.87 -14.16
C SER A 261 -1.23 11.84 -13.81
N TRP A 262 -0.86 11.68 -12.53
CA TRP A 262 0.51 11.86 -12.02
C TRP A 262 0.96 10.68 -11.16
N TRP A 263 1.66 9.73 -11.77
CA TRP A 263 2.15 8.49 -11.15
C TRP A 263 3.12 8.67 -9.97
N THR A 264 3.68 9.86 -9.76
CA THR A 264 4.60 10.18 -8.64
C THR A 264 4.08 9.86 -7.25
N THR A 265 2.76 9.86 -7.12
CA THR A 265 2.10 9.67 -5.84
C THR A 265 1.62 8.25 -5.64
N SER A 266 1.98 7.33 -6.54
CA SER A 266 1.36 6.01 -6.63
C SER A 266 2.31 4.87 -6.29
N LEU A 267 3.61 5.05 -6.52
CA LEU A 267 4.65 4.05 -6.28
C LEU A 267 5.86 4.74 -5.67
N ARG A 268 6.43 4.16 -4.61
CA ARG A 268 7.72 4.59 -4.06
C ARG A 268 8.50 3.44 -3.45
N VAL A 269 9.82 3.52 -3.57
CA VAL A 269 10.78 2.62 -2.94
C VAL A 269 11.78 3.45 -2.16
N TYR A 270 11.96 3.10 -0.90
CA TYR A 270 12.99 3.66 -0.03
C TYR A 270 13.86 2.54 0.52
N TYR A 271 15.12 2.86 0.77
CA TYR A 271 16.09 2.00 1.43
C TYR A 271 17.05 2.85 2.25
N ASP A 272 17.31 2.44 3.48
CA ASP A 272 18.21 3.09 4.43
C ASP A 272 17.95 4.61 4.58
N GLY A 273 16.67 4.96 4.73
CA GLY A 273 16.24 6.35 4.88
C GLY A 273 16.29 7.18 3.60
N GLN A 274 16.54 6.57 2.43
CA GLN A 274 16.70 7.29 1.16
C GLN A 274 15.69 6.80 0.13
N ARG A 275 15.09 7.74 -0.62
CA ARG A 275 14.22 7.39 -1.75
C ARG A 275 15.07 6.89 -2.93
N LEU A 276 14.81 5.67 -3.38
CA LEU A 276 15.48 5.07 -4.53
C LEU A 276 14.69 5.30 -5.83
N ALA A 277 13.37 5.14 -5.79
CA ALA A 277 12.51 5.24 -6.96
C ALA A 277 11.10 5.73 -6.61
N ASP A 278 10.42 6.31 -7.58
CA ASP A 278 8.98 6.60 -7.53
C ASP A 278 8.31 6.42 -8.89
N GLY A 279 7.00 6.65 -8.98
CA GLY A 279 6.26 6.52 -10.25
C GLY A 279 6.68 7.47 -11.38
N LYS A 280 7.61 8.43 -11.16
CA LYS A 280 8.24 9.25 -12.21
C LYS A 280 9.48 8.57 -12.78
N GLY A 281 10.26 7.89 -11.95
CA GLY A 281 11.49 7.25 -12.36
C GLY A 281 12.36 6.79 -11.21
N ILE A 282 13.60 6.48 -11.56
CA ILE A 282 14.61 5.95 -10.66
C ILE A 282 15.57 7.08 -10.33
N TRP A 283 15.85 7.25 -9.04
CA TRP A 283 16.72 8.29 -8.50
C TRP A 283 18.09 7.74 -8.12
N LYS A 284 18.13 6.46 -7.71
CA LYS A 284 19.35 5.70 -7.37
C LYS A 284 19.16 4.25 -7.78
N ASP A 285 20.03 3.77 -8.65
CA ASP A 285 20.07 2.39 -9.17
C ASP A 285 21.41 1.68 -8.88
N ASP A 286 22.33 2.37 -8.22
CA ASP A 286 23.67 1.89 -7.86
C ASP A 286 23.65 0.89 -6.69
N LEU A 287 22.61 0.97 -5.83
CA LEU A 287 22.47 0.08 -4.67
C LEU A 287 21.78 -1.25 -5.03
N PHE A 288 20.74 -1.19 -5.86
CA PHE A 288 19.93 -2.34 -6.25
C PHE A 288 19.46 -2.17 -7.68
N PRO A 289 19.36 -3.26 -8.48
CA PRO A 289 18.69 -3.20 -9.77
C PRO A 289 17.23 -2.79 -9.60
N ILE A 290 16.87 -1.65 -10.20
CA ILE A 290 15.49 -1.14 -10.21
C ILE A 290 15.10 -0.85 -11.65
N LYS A 291 13.88 -1.24 -12.04
CA LYS A 291 13.28 -0.85 -13.32
C LYS A 291 11.84 -0.39 -13.17
N MET A 292 11.46 0.56 -14.02
CA MET A 292 10.07 1.01 -14.17
C MET A 292 9.45 0.33 -15.37
N VAL A 293 8.37 -0.42 -15.15
CA VAL A 293 7.57 -1.02 -16.20
C VAL A 293 6.33 -0.16 -16.42
N LYS A 294 6.07 0.21 -17.67
CA LYS A 294 4.93 1.06 -18.07
C LYS A 294 4.08 0.33 -19.09
N ASP A 295 2.77 0.30 -18.85
CA ASP A 295 1.83 -0.13 -19.87
C ASP A 295 1.77 0.91 -21.02
N PRO A 296 1.84 0.50 -22.29
CA PRO A 296 1.75 1.42 -23.43
C PRO A 296 0.42 2.20 -23.48
N GLN A 297 -0.64 1.66 -22.87
CA GLN A 297 -1.95 2.32 -22.77
C GLN A 297 -2.11 3.08 -21.43
N ASP A 298 -1.03 3.21 -20.64
CA ASP A 298 -0.98 3.82 -19.31
C ASP A 298 -2.00 3.22 -18.31
N ARG A 299 -2.45 1.97 -18.50
CA ARG A 299 -3.41 1.30 -17.59
C ARG A 299 -2.78 0.96 -16.24
N PHE A 300 -1.49 0.66 -16.21
CA PHE A 300 -0.74 0.35 -14.99
C PHE A 300 0.72 0.79 -15.10
N ARG A 301 1.37 0.89 -13.93
CA ARG A 301 2.82 0.97 -13.80
C ARG A 301 3.30 0.04 -12.70
N ALA A 302 4.54 -0.41 -12.82
CA ALA A 302 5.20 -1.13 -11.75
C ALA A 302 6.64 -0.67 -11.54
N LEU A 303 7.06 -0.67 -10.27
CA LEU A 303 8.47 -0.65 -9.90
C LEU A 303 8.90 -2.08 -9.60
N VAL A 304 9.94 -2.53 -10.26
CA VAL A 304 10.55 -3.84 -10.05
C VAL A 304 11.90 -3.63 -9.39
N VAL A 305 12.16 -4.33 -8.29
CA VAL A 305 13.38 -4.23 -7.48
C VAL A 305 13.91 -5.62 -7.22
N ASP A 306 15.15 -5.90 -7.62
CA ASP A 306 15.82 -7.17 -7.32
C ASP A 306 16.67 -7.01 -6.06
N VAL A 307 16.50 -7.90 -5.10
CA VAL A 307 17.15 -7.85 -3.78
C VAL A 307 17.73 -9.23 -3.43
N PRO A 308 19.01 -9.31 -3.04
CA PRO A 308 19.58 -10.55 -2.49
C PRO A 308 18.85 -10.98 -1.21
N TYR A 309 18.47 -12.26 -1.11
CA TYR A 309 17.73 -12.77 0.04
C TYR A 309 18.49 -12.63 1.37
N ARG A 310 19.83 -12.70 1.34
CA ARG A 310 20.68 -12.40 2.50
C ARG A 310 20.43 -11.01 3.09
N ASP A 311 20.06 -10.02 2.28
CA ASP A 311 19.79 -8.65 2.73
C ASP A 311 18.37 -8.51 3.31
N LEU A 312 17.53 -9.55 3.13
CA LEU A 312 16.16 -9.64 3.63
C LEU A 312 16.05 -10.42 4.94
N CYS A 313 17.12 -11.08 5.36
CA CYS A 313 17.19 -11.81 6.62
C CYS A 313 17.64 -10.88 7.74
N SER A 314 16.99 -10.95 8.91
CA SER A 314 17.64 -10.53 10.17
C SER A 314 18.68 -11.60 10.55
N GLU A 315 19.90 -11.15 10.82
CA GLU A 315 20.97 -11.99 11.40
C GLU A 315 20.62 -12.39 12.84
#